data_AF-A0A7S0N0C7-F1
#
_entry.id   AF-A0A7S0N0C7-F1
#
_cell.length_a   1.000
_cell.length_b   1.000
_cell.length_c   1.000
_cell.angle_alpha   90.00
_cell.angle_beta   90.00
_cell.angle_gamma   90.00
#
_symmetry.space_group_name_H-M   'P 1'
#
loop_
_entity.id
_entity.type
_entity.pdbx_description
1 polymer ?
#
loop_
_entity_poly.entity_id
_entity_poly.type
_entity_poly.pdbx_seq_one_letter_code
_entity_poly.pdbx_strand_id
1 'polypeptide(L)'
;MDIPSSNLPSTNECTICLEALEMTGVARFVAECGHSFHFRCISSNAQAGNTTCPLCRIQWQTLPFSPPHVASKESLPRNDPTDTQNYEDYEPLDPQGLPDTVPAVAGLMTVKVQCERTTVDGSSAQHLNVLVSVKAPFGQVPAEGEVAEPRAAVDIIAVMDVSGSMMMGDKISQLRLTLLAAIDLLAPSDRLSLIKFDEAATRLTPLARMTDAGRHAAQAAAAGLRAAGG
;
A
#
# COMPACT_ATOMS: atom_id res chain seq x y z
N MET A 1 45.34 -15.96 0.97
CA MET A 1 44.78 -15.53 -0.33
C MET A 1 43.51 -14.80 0.00
N ASP A 2 43.67 -13.55 0.39
CA ASP A 2 42.59 -12.69 0.83
C ASP A 2 41.90 -12.10 -0.39
N ILE A 3 40.60 -12.37 -0.47
CA ILE A 3 39.69 -11.85 -1.49
C ILE A 3 39.34 -10.42 -1.05
N PRO A 4 39.60 -9.38 -1.85
CA PRO A 4 39.36 -8.02 -1.40
C PRO A 4 37.86 -7.76 -1.32
N SER A 5 37.39 -7.43 -0.12
CA SER A 5 36.09 -6.82 0.10
C SER A 5 35.99 -5.57 -0.76
N SER A 6 35.15 -5.59 -1.78
CA SER A 6 34.74 -4.39 -2.50
C SER A 6 33.90 -3.54 -1.55
N ASN A 7 34.58 -2.72 -0.75
CA ASN A 7 34.07 -1.52 -0.13
C ASN A 7 33.46 -0.66 -1.25
N LEU A 8 32.16 -0.78 -1.49
CA LEU A 8 31.45 0.24 -2.24
C LEU A 8 31.10 1.31 -1.22
N PRO A 9 31.73 2.50 -1.24
CA PRO A 9 31.40 3.55 -0.31
C PRO A 9 29.91 3.84 -0.49
N SER A 10 29.15 3.80 0.61
CA SER A 10 27.87 4.48 0.69
C SER A 10 28.17 5.97 0.55
N THR A 11 28.36 6.43 -0.69
CA THR A 11 28.68 7.82 -0.98
C THR A 11 27.51 8.62 -0.44
N ASN A 12 27.75 9.37 0.62
CA ASN A 12 26.75 10.25 1.21
C ASN A 12 26.63 11.52 0.38
N GLU A 13 26.66 11.36 -0.95
CA GLU A 13 26.76 12.38 -1.97
C GLU A 13 25.76 12.02 -3.08
N CYS A 14 25.00 13.01 -3.52
CA CYS A 14 24.04 12.86 -4.59
C CYS A 14 24.77 12.92 -5.92
N THR A 15 24.84 11.83 -6.67
CA THR A 15 25.62 11.78 -7.91
C THR A 15 25.02 12.55 -9.09
N ILE A 16 23.89 13.24 -8.88
CA ILE A 16 23.28 14.13 -9.88
C ILE A 16 23.81 15.57 -9.71
N CYS A 17 24.01 16.05 -8.48
CA CYS A 17 24.53 17.39 -8.20
C CYS A 17 25.91 17.39 -7.54
N LEU A 18 26.44 16.21 -7.19
CA LEU A 18 27.72 15.99 -6.50
C LEU A 18 27.81 16.65 -5.10
N GLU A 19 26.66 16.95 -4.48
CA GLU A 19 26.59 17.53 -3.13
C GLU A 19 26.24 16.48 -2.07
N ALA A 20 26.68 16.71 -0.83
CA ALA A 20 26.39 15.83 0.30
C ALA A 20 24.88 15.64 0.54
N LEU A 21 24.47 14.40 0.78
CA LEU A 21 23.10 14.00 1.13
C LEU A 21 22.73 14.36 2.58
N GLU A 22 23.72 14.72 3.42
CA GLU A 22 23.54 15.06 4.85
C GLU A 22 23.19 16.53 5.11
N MET A 23 23.04 17.34 4.05
CA MET A 23 22.70 18.76 4.24
C MET A 23 21.31 18.89 4.85
N THR A 24 21.26 19.35 6.11
CA THR A 24 20.05 19.51 6.91
C THR A 24 19.02 20.35 6.14
N GLY A 25 17.88 19.74 5.80
CA GLY A 25 16.79 20.43 5.10
C GLY A 25 16.58 20.03 3.63
N VAL A 26 17.39 19.13 3.06
CA VAL A 26 17.14 18.59 1.71
C VAL A 26 16.51 17.20 1.82
N ALA A 27 15.33 17.00 1.22
CA ALA A 27 14.66 15.70 1.20
C ALA A 27 15.49 14.66 0.42
N ARG A 28 15.67 13.47 1.00
CA ARG A 28 16.39 12.34 0.40
C ARG A 28 15.40 11.37 -0.25
N PHE A 29 15.72 10.90 -1.45
CA PHE A 29 15.05 9.79 -2.12
C PHE A 29 15.98 8.58 -2.14
N VAL A 30 15.44 7.40 -1.79
CA VAL A 30 16.12 6.11 -1.93
C VAL A 30 15.36 5.30 -2.96
N ALA A 31 16.00 5.01 -4.08
CA ALA A 31 15.42 4.21 -5.16
C ALA A 31 15.28 2.73 -4.74
N GLU A 32 14.42 1.97 -5.42
CA GLU A 32 14.24 0.52 -5.22
C GLU A 32 15.57 -0.28 -5.32
N CYS A 33 16.51 0.22 -6.11
CA CYS A 33 17.87 -0.33 -6.25
C CYS A 33 18.82 0.01 -5.09
N GLY A 34 18.35 0.68 -4.03
CA GLY A 34 19.13 1.10 -2.86
C GLY A 34 19.95 2.38 -3.02
N HIS A 35 20.08 2.90 -4.25
CA HIS A 35 20.81 4.14 -4.51
C HIS A 35 20.04 5.38 -4.06
N SER A 36 20.77 6.42 -3.66
CA SER A 36 20.17 7.58 -3.03
C SER A 36 20.56 8.89 -3.70
N PHE A 37 19.61 9.81 -3.74
CA PHE A 37 19.71 11.09 -4.42
C PHE A 37 18.95 12.15 -3.62
N HIS A 38 19.23 13.43 -3.83
CA HIS A 38 18.28 14.46 -3.38
C HIS A 38 16.96 14.30 -4.15
N PHE A 39 15.85 14.44 -3.45
CA PHE A 39 14.52 14.31 -4.02
C PHE A 39 14.32 15.26 -5.20
N ARG A 40 14.84 16.50 -5.10
CA ARG A 40 14.80 17.47 -6.19
C ARG A 40 15.53 16.98 -7.44
N CYS A 41 16.75 16.50 -7.28
CA CYS A 41 17.59 16.03 -8.39
C CYS A 41 16.95 14.87 -9.13
N ILE A 42 16.42 13.90 -8.39
CA ILE A 42 15.79 12.72 -8.99
C ILE A 42 14.43 13.05 -9.62
N SER A 43 13.67 13.97 -9.01
CA SER A 43 12.39 14.45 -9.56
C SER A 43 12.58 15.15 -10.91
N SER A 44 13.57 16.03 -11.02
CA SER A 44 13.90 16.71 -12.28
C SER A 44 14.37 15.72 -13.35
N ASN A 45 15.15 14.71 -12.96
CA ASN A 45 15.58 13.66 -13.89
C ASN A 45 14.38 12.83 -14.41
N ALA A 46 13.44 12.47 -13.53
CA ALA A 46 12.22 11.76 -13.89
C ALA A 46 11.32 12.59 -14.82
N GLN A 47 11.14 13.89 -14.53
CA GLN A 47 10.35 14.81 -15.35
C GLN A 47 10.94 15.03 -16.74
N ALA A 48 12.26 14.90 -16.90
CA ALA A 48 12.92 14.93 -18.21
C ALA A 48 12.71 13.64 -19.02
N GLY A 49 11.93 12.67 -18.51
CA GLY A 49 11.62 11.41 -19.18
C GLY A 49 12.56 10.26 -18.84
N ASN A 50 13.51 10.46 -17.92
CA ASN A 50 14.44 9.40 -17.51
C ASN A 50 13.80 8.50 -16.45
N THR A 51 13.53 7.25 -16.82
CA THR A 51 12.84 6.25 -15.99
C THR A 51 13.78 5.20 -15.39
N THR A 52 15.09 5.45 -15.43
CA THR A 52 16.13 4.55 -14.93
C THR A 52 16.99 5.23 -13.87
N CYS A 53 17.54 4.43 -12.96
CA CYS A 53 18.48 4.91 -11.95
C CYS A 53 19.74 5.51 -12.62
N PRO A 54 20.13 6.76 -12.29
CA PRO A 54 21.35 7.38 -12.85
C PRO A 54 22.64 6.63 -12.52
N LEU A 55 22.66 5.84 -11.44
CA LEU A 55 23.84 5.12 -10.98
C LEU A 55 23.97 3.72 -11.59
N CYS A 56 22.92 2.90 -11.53
CA CYS A 56 22.97 1.51 -11.96
C CYS A 56 22.09 1.19 -13.18
N ARG A 57 21.37 2.18 -13.70
CA ARG A 57 20.46 2.08 -14.87
C ARG A 57 19.31 1.07 -14.72
N ILE A 58 19.02 0.60 -13.51
CA ILE A 58 17.83 -0.22 -13.23
C ILE A 58 16.58 0.61 -13.51
N GLN A 59 15.64 0.02 -14.26
CA GLN A 59 14.33 0.58 -14.59
C GLN A 59 13.45 0.68 -13.34
N TRP A 60 12.82 1.84 -13.11
CA TRP A 60 11.92 2.03 -11.97
C TRP A 60 10.55 1.42 -12.24
N GLN A 61 10.02 0.64 -11.30
CA GLN A 61 8.69 0.03 -11.44
C GLN A 61 7.56 0.98 -11.04
N THR A 62 7.81 1.86 -10.07
CA THR A 62 6.83 2.88 -9.65
C THR A 62 7.47 4.27 -9.58
N LEU A 63 7.04 5.14 -10.50
CA LEU A 63 7.42 6.56 -10.48
C LEU A 63 6.35 7.35 -9.70
N PRO A 64 6.70 8.08 -8.62
CA PRO A 64 5.72 8.86 -7.85
C PRO A 64 5.21 10.12 -8.57
N PHE A 65 5.53 10.27 -9.88
CA PHE A 65 5.28 11.48 -10.67
C PHE A 65 4.32 11.28 -11.85
N SER A 66 3.64 10.14 -11.94
CA SER A 66 2.52 10.03 -12.87
C SER A 66 1.26 10.53 -12.15
N PRO A 67 0.67 11.68 -12.54
CA PRO A 67 -0.74 11.88 -12.25
C PRO A 67 -1.52 10.69 -12.83
N PRO A 68 -2.63 10.25 -12.21
CA PRO A 68 -3.47 9.24 -12.85
C PRO A 68 -3.84 9.78 -14.22
N HIS A 69 -3.38 9.10 -15.27
CA HIS A 69 -3.88 9.31 -16.61
C HIS A 69 -5.39 9.09 -16.50
N VAL A 70 -6.17 10.18 -16.51
CA VAL A 70 -7.60 10.10 -16.75
C VAL A 70 -7.71 9.60 -18.18
N ALA A 71 -7.75 8.28 -18.33
CA ALA A 71 -8.06 7.63 -19.58
C ALA A 71 -9.37 8.24 -20.07
N SER A 72 -9.26 8.96 -21.17
CA SER A 72 -10.36 9.55 -21.91
C SER A 72 -11.42 8.48 -22.14
N LYS A 73 -12.57 8.60 -21.47
CA LYS A 73 -13.85 7.94 -21.79
C LYS A 73 -13.72 6.69 -22.68
N GLU A 74 -13.09 5.64 -22.18
CA GLU A 74 -13.38 4.31 -22.68
C GLU A 74 -14.61 3.83 -21.92
N SER A 75 -15.66 3.57 -22.69
CA SER A 75 -16.93 3.06 -22.22
C SER A 75 -16.69 1.85 -21.33
N LEU A 76 -16.96 2.02 -20.03
CA LEU A 76 -17.12 0.92 -19.09
C LEU A 76 -18.01 -0.14 -19.74
N PRO A 77 -17.65 -1.44 -19.66
CA PRO A 77 -18.56 -2.48 -20.11
C PRO A 77 -19.91 -2.28 -19.41
N ARG A 78 -20.99 -2.26 -20.19
CA ARG A 78 -22.36 -2.20 -19.65
C ARG A 78 -22.52 -3.37 -18.69
N ASN A 79 -22.69 -3.08 -17.40
CA ASN A 79 -23.23 -4.06 -16.48
C ASN A 79 -24.63 -4.41 -16.99
N ASP A 80 -24.81 -5.66 -17.38
CA ASP A 80 -26.10 -6.24 -17.71
C ASP A 80 -26.95 -6.24 -16.43
N PRO A 81 -28.14 -5.61 -16.42
CA PRO A 81 -29.00 -5.55 -15.24
C PRO A 81 -29.57 -6.91 -14.79
N THR A 82 -29.21 -8.02 -15.47
CA THR A 82 -29.61 -9.37 -15.05
C THR A 82 -28.67 -10.03 -14.03
N ASP A 83 -27.47 -9.50 -13.75
CA ASP A 83 -26.61 -9.98 -12.65
C ASP A 83 -27.05 -9.38 -11.29
N THR A 84 -28.30 -9.68 -10.91
CA THR A 84 -28.91 -9.26 -9.63
C THR A 84 -28.60 -10.22 -8.48
N GLN A 85 -27.88 -11.32 -8.72
CA GLN A 85 -27.55 -12.28 -7.67
C GLN A 85 -26.36 -11.89 -6.80
N ASN A 86 -25.68 -10.77 -7.08
CA ASN A 86 -24.38 -10.47 -6.48
C ASN A 86 -24.35 -9.29 -5.48
N TYR A 87 -25.48 -8.58 -5.31
CA TYR A 87 -25.59 -7.42 -4.42
C TYR A 87 -26.25 -7.72 -3.07
N GLU A 88 -26.79 -8.92 -2.85
CA GLU A 88 -27.50 -9.28 -1.61
C GLU A 88 -26.60 -9.87 -0.50
N ASP A 89 -25.28 -9.97 -0.74
CA ASP A 89 -24.31 -10.60 0.17
C ASP A 89 -23.64 -9.59 1.13
N TYR A 90 -24.13 -8.35 1.19
CA TYR A 90 -23.70 -7.40 2.20
C TYR A 90 -24.32 -7.80 3.53
N GLU A 91 -23.52 -8.44 4.39
CA GLU A 91 -23.84 -8.61 5.80
C GLU A 91 -24.26 -7.22 6.35
N PRO A 92 -25.52 -7.04 6.81
CA PRO A 92 -26.00 -5.75 7.26
C PRO A 92 -25.06 -5.20 8.33
N LEU A 93 -24.66 -3.94 8.21
CA LEU A 93 -23.97 -3.26 9.29
C LEU A 93 -24.90 -3.34 10.51
N ASP A 94 -24.48 -4.04 11.56
CA ASP A 94 -25.25 -4.19 12.79
C ASP A 94 -25.67 -2.80 13.30
N PRO A 95 -26.97 -2.46 13.31
CA PRO A 95 -27.44 -1.17 13.81
C PRO A 95 -27.15 -1.00 15.31
N GLN A 96 -26.96 -2.11 16.05
CA GLN A 96 -26.67 -2.13 17.48
C GLN A 96 -25.18 -1.99 17.79
N GLY A 97 -24.33 -1.92 16.77
CA GLY A 97 -22.89 -1.71 16.88
C GLY A 97 -22.47 -0.25 16.73
N LEU A 98 -23.41 0.70 16.62
CA LEU A 98 -23.08 2.12 16.76
C LEU A 98 -23.04 2.42 18.26
N PRO A 99 -21.85 2.55 18.88
CA PRO A 99 -21.82 2.99 20.26
C PRO A 99 -22.43 4.40 20.30
N ASP A 100 -23.45 4.61 21.15
CA ASP A 100 -24.07 5.93 21.42
C ASP A 100 -23.03 7.01 21.77
N THR A 101 -21.84 6.56 22.13
CA THR A 101 -20.61 7.32 22.17
C THR A 101 -19.67 6.76 21.11
N VAL A 102 -19.43 7.49 20.02
CA VAL A 102 -18.21 7.25 19.23
C VAL A 102 -17.07 7.24 20.25
N PRO A 103 -16.34 6.12 20.45
CA PRO A 103 -15.20 6.13 21.36
C PRO A 103 -14.31 7.23 20.81
N ALA A 104 -14.10 8.27 21.62
CA ALA A 104 -13.30 9.40 21.21
C ALA A 104 -11.91 8.81 21.03
N VAL A 105 -11.54 8.51 19.78
CA VAL A 105 -10.29 7.84 19.41
C VAL A 105 -9.19 8.42 20.27
N ALA A 106 -8.80 7.67 21.31
CA ALA A 106 -7.92 8.17 22.36
C ALA A 106 -6.49 8.13 21.83
N GLY A 107 -6.19 9.09 20.97
CA GLY A 107 -4.94 9.15 20.23
C GLY A 107 -4.95 10.36 19.31
N LEU A 108 -4.25 11.41 19.71
CA LEU A 108 -4.09 12.58 18.86
C LEU A 108 -3.09 12.22 17.74
N MET A 109 -3.58 12.12 16.50
CA MET A 109 -2.71 12.11 15.32
C MET A 109 -1.91 13.41 15.31
N THR A 110 -0.58 13.30 15.30
CA THR A 110 0.27 14.48 15.22
C THR A 110 0.53 14.78 13.75
N VAL A 111 0.09 15.96 13.30
CA VAL A 111 0.42 16.49 11.98
C VAL A 111 1.46 17.59 12.16
N LYS A 112 2.65 17.41 11.58
CA LYS A 112 3.68 18.45 11.51
C LYS A 112 3.81 18.92 10.08
N VAL A 113 3.73 20.23 9.89
CA VAL A 113 3.91 20.87 8.60
C VAL A 113 5.17 21.72 8.65
N GLN A 114 6.10 21.45 7.74
CA GLN A 114 7.27 22.29 7.53
C GLN A 114 7.25 22.83 6.11
N CYS A 115 7.17 24.15 6.00
CA CYS A 115 7.31 24.84 4.72
C CYS A 115 8.77 25.27 4.56
N GLU A 116 9.30 25.14 3.34
CA GLU A 116 10.65 25.64 3.04
C GLU A 116 10.77 27.17 3.20
N ARG A 117 9.66 27.89 3.08
CA ARG A 117 9.53 29.34 3.27
C ARG A 117 8.22 29.66 3.98
N THR A 118 8.26 30.61 4.91
CA THR A 118 7.07 31.07 5.65
C THR A 118 6.45 32.33 5.05
N THR A 119 7.08 32.91 4.03
CA THR A 119 6.63 34.11 3.30
C THR A 119 6.95 33.96 1.82
N VAL A 120 6.03 34.40 0.96
CA VAL A 120 6.19 34.39 -0.50
C VAL A 120 5.83 35.77 -1.07
N ASP A 121 6.47 36.15 -2.15
CA ASP A 121 6.13 37.38 -2.89
C ASP A 121 4.89 37.14 -3.76
N GLY A 122 3.94 38.06 -3.72
CA GLY A 122 2.67 38.02 -4.47
C GLY A 122 2.77 38.56 -5.89
N SER A 123 3.93 39.07 -6.31
CA SER A 123 4.13 39.65 -7.65
C SER A 123 4.16 38.63 -8.79
N SER A 124 4.36 37.34 -8.49
CA SER A 124 4.44 36.26 -9.46
C SER A 124 4.09 34.90 -8.85
N ALA A 125 3.80 33.90 -9.69
CA ALA A 125 3.51 32.54 -9.22
C ALA A 125 4.76 31.92 -8.57
N GLN A 126 4.58 31.37 -7.36
CA GLN A 126 5.66 30.76 -6.57
C GLN A 126 5.35 29.27 -6.37
N HIS A 127 6.39 28.44 -6.44
CA HIS A 127 6.31 27.03 -6.04
C HIS A 127 6.89 26.89 -4.64
N LEU A 128 6.12 26.28 -3.73
CA LEU A 128 6.51 26.05 -2.35
C LEU A 128 6.49 24.55 -2.03
N ASN A 129 7.58 24.05 -1.49
CA ASN A 129 7.65 22.70 -0.95
C ASN A 129 7.18 22.68 0.51
N VAL A 130 6.24 21.77 0.79
CA VAL A 130 5.67 21.57 2.11
C VAL A 130 5.86 20.10 2.50
N LEU A 131 6.55 19.86 3.59
CA LEU A 131 6.66 18.55 4.20
C LEU A 131 5.54 18.39 5.24
N VAL A 132 4.64 17.46 4.99
CA VAL A 132 3.61 17.05 5.93
C VAL A 132 4.01 15.70 6.52
N SER A 133 4.37 15.70 7.81
CA SER A 133 4.62 14.47 8.57
C SER A 133 3.38 14.14 9.39
N VAL A 134 2.80 12.98 9.11
CA VAL A 134 1.67 12.42 9.85
C VAL A 134 2.17 11.30 10.74
N LYS A 135 2.02 11.45 12.06
CA LYS A 135 2.32 10.41 13.04
C LYS A 135 1.01 9.89 13.63
N ALA A 136 0.70 8.63 13.34
CA ALA A 136 -0.42 7.94 13.96
C ALA A 136 -0.18 7.77 15.48
N PRO A 137 -1.23 7.76 16.30
CA PRO A 137 -1.15 7.43 17.71
C PRO A 137 -0.97 5.90 17.87
N PHE A 138 0.18 5.38 17.45
CA PHE A 138 0.49 3.97 17.61
C PHE A 138 1.31 3.78 18.89
N GLY A 139 0.80 2.99 19.83
CA GLY A 139 1.54 2.61 21.04
C GLY A 139 1.36 3.50 22.27
N GLN A 140 0.27 4.27 22.39
CA GLN A 140 -0.18 4.67 23.72
C GLN A 140 -0.76 3.42 24.37
N VAL A 141 0.11 2.67 25.04
CA VAL A 141 -0.32 1.62 25.98
C VAL A 141 -1.27 2.33 26.94
N PRO A 142 -2.53 1.87 27.07
CA PRO A 142 -3.43 2.44 28.05
C PRO A 142 -2.72 2.45 29.40
N ALA A 143 -2.87 3.53 30.18
CA ALA A 143 -2.34 3.54 31.53
C ALA A 143 -2.92 2.31 32.27
N GLU A 144 -2.16 1.69 33.18
CA GLU A 144 -2.61 0.48 33.90
C GLU A 144 -4.04 0.68 34.45
N GLY A 145 -5.02 -0.02 33.87
CA GLY A 145 -6.44 0.11 34.19
C GLY A 145 -7.35 0.67 33.09
N GLU A 146 -6.81 1.20 31.99
CA GLU A 146 -7.59 1.63 30.82
C GLU A 146 -7.71 0.48 29.78
N VAL A 147 -8.91 0.29 29.22
CA VAL A 147 -9.16 -0.71 28.18
C VAL A 147 -8.56 -0.18 26.88
N ALA A 148 -7.66 -0.95 26.25
CA ALA A 148 -7.13 -0.59 24.93
C ALA A 148 -8.27 -0.42 23.94
N GLU A 149 -8.40 0.78 23.35
CA GLU A 149 -9.42 1.01 22.35
C GLU A 149 -9.18 0.09 21.14
N PRO A 150 -10.22 -0.61 20.67
CA PRO A 150 -10.08 -1.52 19.55
C PRO A 150 -9.67 -0.75 18.30
N ARG A 151 -8.71 -1.29 17.54
CA ARG A 151 -8.36 -0.76 16.23
C ARG A 151 -9.61 -0.65 15.35
N ALA A 152 -9.67 0.39 14.53
CA ALA A 152 -10.72 0.52 13.54
C ALA A 152 -10.74 -0.72 12.62
N ALA A 153 -11.94 -1.25 12.38
CA ALA A 153 -12.14 -2.37 11.48
C ALA A 153 -11.76 -1.99 10.03
N VAL A 154 -11.21 -2.96 9.29
CA VAL A 154 -10.81 -2.78 7.90
C VAL A 154 -11.54 -3.78 7.00
N ASP A 155 -11.87 -3.35 5.79
CA ASP A 155 -12.36 -4.20 4.71
C ASP A 155 -11.25 -4.48 3.71
N ILE A 156 -10.99 -5.76 3.44
CA ILE A 156 -9.95 -6.21 2.53
C ILE A 156 -10.59 -7.01 1.40
N ILE A 157 -10.27 -6.67 0.16
CA ILE A 157 -10.61 -7.46 -1.03
C ILE A 157 -9.29 -7.96 -1.62
N ALA A 158 -9.02 -9.26 -1.47
CA ALA A 158 -7.81 -9.86 -2.00
C ALA A 158 -8.11 -10.48 -3.37
N VAL A 159 -7.50 -9.92 -4.42
CA VAL A 159 -7.55 -10.45 -5.78
C VAL A 159 -6.26 -11.20 -6.05
N MET A 160 -6.35 -12.50 -6.35
CA MET A 160 -5.20 -13.39 -6.41
C MET A 160 -5.10 -14.01 -7.81
N ASP A 161 -3.95 -13.85 -8.46
CA ASP A 161 -3.63 -14.51 -9.73
C ASP A 161 -3.52 -16.03 -9.52
N VAL A 162 -4.22 -16.81 -10.35
CA VAL A 162 -4.14 -18.28 -10.40
C VAL A 162 -3.86 -18.79 -11.82
N SER A 163 -3.37 -17.93 -12.72
CA SER A 163 -3.02 -18.26 -14.10
C SER A 163 -1.97 -19.38 -14.21
N GLY A 164 -1.77 -19.92 -15.41
CA GLY A 164 -0.80 -21.00 -15.66
C GLY A 164 0.62 -20.68 -15.18
N SER A 165 1.01 -19.40 -15.11
CA SER A 165 2.31 -18.96 -14.58
C SER A 165 2.50 -19.26 -13.08
N MET A 166 1.39 -19.41 -12.34
CA MET A 166 1.34 -19.76 -10.93
C MET A 166 1.56 -21.26 -10.68
N MET A 167 1.59 -22.09 -11.72
CA MET A 167 1.98 -23.50 -11.66
C MET A 167 3.50 -23.69 -11.57
N MET A 168 4.29 -22.65 -11.85
CA MET A 168 5.75 -22.75 -11.86
C MET A 168 6.32 -22.61 -10.45
N GLY A 169 6.91 -23.69 -9.96
CA GLY A 169 7.53 -23.76 -8.63
C GLY A 169 6.49 -23.65 -7.50
N ASP A 170 6.87 -23.04 -6.38
CA ASP A 170 6.04 -23.00 -5.18
C ASP A 170 5.12 -21.76 -5.09
N LYS A 171 4.95 -21.00 -6.18
CA LYS A 171 4.21 -19.72 -6.16
C LYS A 171 2.79 -19.85 -5.60
N ILE A 172 2.01 -20.80 -6.11
CA ILE A 172 0.65 -21.04 -5.62
C ILE A 172 0.65 -21.49 -4.15
N SER A 173 1.64 -22.30 -3.74
CA SER A 173 1.81 -22.74 -2.36
C SER A 173 2.16 -21.57 -1.43
N GLN A 174 3.05 -20.68 -1.86
CA GLN A 174 3.44 -19.46 -1.14
C GLN A 174 2.28 -18.48 -1.01
N LEU A 175 1.47 -18.33 -2.07
CA LEU A 175 0.25 -17.54 -2.03
C LEU A 175 -0.72 -18.09 -0.97
N ARG A 176 -0.98 -19.41 -0.96
CA ARG A 176 -1.84 -20.04 0.05
C ARG A 176 -1.33 -19.78 1.47
N LEU A 177 -0.03 -20.00 1.72
CA LEU A 177 0.57 -19.78 3.03
C LEU A 177 0.47 -18.32 3.48
N THR A 178 0.72 -17.39 2.56
CA THR A 178 0.63 -15.95 2.84
C THR A 178 -0.80 -15.54 3.16
N LEU A 179 -1.78 -16.05 2.42
CA LEU A 179 -3.20 -15.76 2.67
C LEU A 179 -3.66 -16.32 4.02
N LEU A 180 -3.28 -17.55 4.36
CA LEU A 180 -3.59 -18.13 5.67
C LEU A 180 -3.00 -17.29 6.80
N ALA A 181 -1.73 -16.90 6.69
CA ALA A 181 -1.08 -16.04 7.67
C ALA A 181 -1.76 -14.66 7.76
N ALA A 182 -2.14 -14.06 6.62
CA ALA A 182 -2.84 -12.78 6.60
C ALA A 182 -4.22 -12.88 7.27
N ILE A 183 -4.98 -13.95 6.99
CA ILE A 183 -6.27 -14.22 7.64
C ILE A 183 -6.09 -14.31 9.16
N ASP A 184 -5.03 -14.98 9.63
CA ASP A 184 -4.73 -15.13 11.06
C ASP A 184 -4.40 -13.81 11.77
N LEU A 185 -3.95 -12.78 11.03
CA LEU A 185 -3.69 -11.45 11.57
C LEU A 185 -4.95 -10.55 11.65
N LEU A 186 -6.06 -10.94 11.03
CA LEU A 186 -7.29 -10.16 11.02
C LEU A 186 -8.06 -10.30 12.34
N ALA A 187 -8.60 -9.17 12.81
CA ALA A 187 -9.48 -9.15 13.98
C ALA A 187 -10.90 -9.61 13.61
N PRO A 188 -11.71 -10.10 14.56
CA PRO A 188 -13.09 -10.52 14.28
C PRO A 188 -13.98 -9.42 13.69
N SER A 189 -13.64 -8.15 13.92
CA SER A 189 -14.34 -6.99 13.38
C SER A 189 -13.98 -6.67 11.92
N ASP A 190 -12.84 -7.16 11.40
CA ASP A 190 -12.42 -6.96 10.02
C ASP A 190 -13.24 -7.80 9.05
N ARG A 191 -13.34 -7.36 7.79
CA ARG A 191 -14.00 -8.11 6.73
C ARG A 191 -13.03 -8.45 5.60
N LEU A 192 -13.18 -9.64 5.03
CA LEU A 192 -12.34 -10.13 3.93
C LEU A 192 -13.20 -10.76 2.83
N SER A 193 -12.92 -10.42 1.58
CA SER A 193 -13.40 -11.13 0.39
C SER A 193 -12.21 -11.63 -0.43
N LEU A 194 -12.29 -12.88 -0.87
CA LEU A 194 -11.29 -13.52 -1.73
C LEU A 194 -11.82 -13.62 -3.15
N ILE A 195 -11.05 -13.16 -4.13
CA ILE A 195 -11.35 -13.23 -5.57
C ILE A 195 -10.17 -13.87 -6.29
N LYS A 196 -10.36 -15.00 -6.97
CA LYS A 196 -9.34 -15.54 -7.86
C LYS A 196 -9.44 -14.91 -9.24
N PHE A 197 -8.32 -14.80 -9.94
CA PHE A 197 -8.25 -14.26 -11.28
C PHE A 197 -7.36 -15.13 -12.18
N ASP A 198 -7.91 -15.60 -13.29
CA ASP A 198 -7.20 -16.26 -14.39
C ASP A 198 -7.52 -15.54 -15.73
N GLU A 199 -8.42 -16.10 -16.55
CA GLU A 199 -9.03 -15.40 -17.68
C GLU A 199 -10.16 -14.47 -17.23
N ALA A 200 -10.79 -14.79 -16.10
CA ALA A 200 -11.86 -13.99 -15.50
C ALA A 200 -11.73 -13.91 -13.98
N ALA A 201 -12.26 -12.83 -13.40
CA ALA A 201 -12.37 -12.68 -11.96
C ALA A 201 -13.54 -13.53 -11.42
N THR A 202 -13.25 -14.43 -10.48
CA THR A 202 -14.27 -15.24 -9.79
C THR A 202 -14.19 -15.01 -8.29
N ARG A 203 -15.29 -14.56 -7.68
CA ARG A 203 -15.39 -14.40 -6.23
C ARG A 203 -15.45 -15.78 -5.55
N LEU A 204 -14.54 -16.02 -4.61
CA LEU A 204 -14.47 -17.25 -3.82
C LEU A 204 -15.25 -17.13 -2.50
N THR A 205 -15.22 -15.96 -1.88
CA THR A 205 -15.98 -15.66 -0.67
C THR A 205 -16.61 -14.28 -0.76
N PRO A 206 -17.80 -14.06 -0.19
CA PRO A 206 -18.32 -12.72 0.01
C PRO A 206 -17.46 -11.92 0.99
N LEU A 207 -17.71 -10.62 1.08
CA LEU A 207 -17.10 -9.76 2.09
C LEU A 207 -17.74 -10.07 3.44
N ALA A 208 -17.09 -10.92 4.22
CA ALA A 208 -17.61 -11.40 5.49
C ALA A 208 -16.68 -11.01 6.65
N ARG A 209 -17.24 -10.82 7.85
CA ARG A 209 -16.46 -10.61 9.06
C ARG A 209 -15.57 -11.81 9.38
N MET A 210 -14.37 -11.58 9.88
CA MET A 210 -13.41 -12.62 10.29
C MET A 210 -13.71 -13.22 11.68
N THR A 211 -15.00 -13.41 11.96
CA THR A 211 -15.51 -14.29 13.03
C THR A 211 -15.04 -15.73 12.80
N ASP A 212 -15.23 -16.63 13.75
CA ASP A 212 -14.82 -18.03 13.58
C ASP A 212 -15.38 -18.64 12.29
N ALA A 213 -16.66 -18.42 11.98
CA ALA A 213 -17.28 -18.93 10.76
C ALA A 213 -16.66 -18.30 9.49
N GLY A 214 -16.54 -16.97 9.45
CA GLY A 214 -15.97 -16.28 8.29
C GLY A 214 -14.49 -16.60 8.07
N ARG A 215 -13.74 -16.76 9.16
CA ARG A 215 -12.33 -17.19 9.14
C ARG A 215 -12.18 -18.60 8.60
N HIS A 216 -12.96 -19.56 9.10
CA HIS A 216 -12.92 -20.94 8.59
C HIS A 216 -13.30 -20.99 7.10
N ALA A 217 -14.31 -20.22 6.67
CA ALA A 217 -14.70 -20.13 5.26
C ALA A 217 -13.58 -19.54 4.39
N ALA A 218 -12.95 -18.44 4.82
CA ALA A 218 -11.83 -17.82 4.12
C ALA A 218 -10.60 -18.74 4.07
N GLN A 219 -10.26 -19.43 5.16
CA GLN A 219 -9.16 -20.39 5.21
C GLN A 219 -9.41 -21.58 4.27
N ALA A 220 -10.63 -22.12 4.25
CA ALA A 220 -11.01 -23.20 3.34
C ALA A 220 -10.90 -22.76 1.86
N ALA A 221 -11.37 -21.56 1.54
CA ALA A 221 -11.25 -21.00 0.19
C ALA A 221 -9.79 -20.76 -0.21
N ALA A 222 -8.97 -20.20 0.69
CA ALA A 222 -7.55 -19.99 0.47
C ALA A 222 -6.80 -21.32 0.27
N ALA A 223 -7.03 -22.32 1.11
CA ALA A 223 -6.42 -23.65 0.97
C ALA A 223 -6.82 -24.35 -0.34
N GLY A 224 -8.02 -24.08 -0.85
CA GLY A 224 -8.56 -24.62 -2.10
C GLY A 224 -8.02 -23.99 -3.39
N LEU A 225 -7.30 -22.86 -3.32
CA LEU A 225 -6.80 -22.16 -4.50
C LEU A 225 -5.90 -23.04 -5.36
N ARG A 226 -6.26 -23.31 -6.62
CA ARG A 226 -5.41 -24.06 -7.54
C ARG A 226 -5.03 -23.16 -8.71
N ALA A 227 -3.77 -23.25 -9.13
CA ALA A 227 -3.37 -22.67 -10.40
C ALA A 227 -4.08 -23.45 -11.53
N ALA A 228 -4.72 -22.71 -12.43
CA ALA A 228 -5.39 -23.23 -13.61
C ALA A 228 -4.68 -22.69 -14.86
N GLY A 229 -4.49 -23.54 -15.86
CA GLY A 229 -3.94 -23.14 -17.15
C GLY A 229 -5.03 -22.63 -18.08
N GLY A 230 -4.73 -21.53 -18.77
CA GLY A 230 -5.27 -21.24 -20.10
C GLY A 230 -4.32 -21.79 -21.16
#